data_AF-A0A4R3A640-F1
#
_entry.id   AF-A0A4R3A640-F1
#
_cell.length_a   1.000
_cell.length_b   1.000
_cell.length_c   1.000
_cell.angle_alpha   90.00
_cell.angle_beta   90.00
_cell.angle_gamma   90.00
#
_symmetry.space_group_name_H-M   'P 1'
#
loop_
_entity.id
_entity.type
_entity.pdbx_description
1 polymer ?
#
loop_
_entity_poly.entity_id
_entity_poly.type
_entity_poly.pdbx_seq_one_letter_code
_entity_poly.pdbx_strand_id
1 'polypeptide(L)'
;MKIPNKKAKYKKLAIWTAAFAVIIVLPDASMYWQQFKLRTEALPEPYKGYTELDSVIDDYYEIIRTDSEFIEPVLQANDSTIIIITGGRTEKASNVFIENNWYKFNLKGQLTDSLKLKFRQNENHHFDTFNDYILDIDQNTYRTWIINNDSNAIPIKNIADDKRFTQNEVENLLSQQKYLSVSFTDRISGEDKNTHKLFFLKNNTWHYLITDALFYHSSTYNQNDKEVKYTVTPYDSSTLFQRTFVQKEHWKESSFWNISKHLTWGTGNGSSGNGWDGTSYFQITMPKKNIYFKQFVTIDEDGTLRERFNYFIYKPIGGDYLLLNDIENRKNYLIRPKSKFN
;
A
#
# COMPACT_ATOMS: atom_id res chain seq x y z
N MET A 1 82.35 0.61 17.72
CA MET A 1 80.92 0.34 17.96
C MET A 1 80.15 1.62 17.62
N LYS A 2 79.51 1.71 16.44
CA LYS A 2 78.76 2.92 16.04
C LYS A 2 77.48 3.00 16.86
N ILE A 3 77.36 4.00 17.74
CA ILE A 3 76.14 4.27 18.50
C ILE A 3 75.03 4.55 17.48
N PRO A 4 73.95 3.75 17.42
CA PRO A 4 72.91 3.96 16.42
C PRO A 4 72.26 5.32 16.66
N ASN A 5 72.24 6.12 15.59
CA ASN A 5 71.74 7.49 15.59
C ASN A 5 70.25 7.49 16.01
N LYS A 6 69.99 7.75 17.31
CA LYS A 6 68.64 7.67 17.91
C LYS A 6 67.62 8.53 17.14
N LYS A 7 68.04 9.68 16.61
CA LYS A 7 67.21 10.57 15.77
C LYS A 7 66.69 9.89 14.51
N ALA A 8 67.48 9.01 13.87
CA ALA A 8 67.06 8.28 12.67
C ALA A 8 66.03 7.18 13.00
N LYS A 9 66.14 6.53 14.17
CA LYS A 9 65.16 5.54 14.64
C LYS A 9 63.80 6.19 14.95
N TYR A 10 63.79 7.34 15.63
CA TYR A 10 62.54 8.06 15.93
C TYR A 10 61.84 8.57 14.67
N LYS A 11 62.58 9.10 13.69
CA LYS A 11 62.00 9.48 12.38
C LYS A 11 61.37 8.29 11.66
N LYS A 12 62.05 7.14 11.64
CA LYS A 12 61.53 5.94 10.99
C LYS A 12 60.24 5.44 11.69
N LEU A 13 60.22 5.45 13.02
CA LEU A 13 59.03 5.08 13.79
C LEU A 13 57.85 6.01 13.50
N ALA A 14 58.06 7.34 13.49
CA ALA A 14 57.03 8.32 13.18
C ALA A 14 56.45 8.14 11.77
N ILE A 15 57.31 7.86 10.78
CA ILE A 15 56.87 7.58 9.40
C ILE A 15 56.02 6.31 9.34
N TRP A 16 56.41 5.24 10.05
CA TRP A 16 55.62 4.01 10.09
C TRP A 16 54.27 4.21 10.77
N THR A 17 54.21 4.96 11.88
CA THR A 17 52.94 5.30 12.53
C THR A 17 52.03 6.12 11.61
N ALA A 18 52.59 7.11 10.90
CA ALA A 18 51.84 7.90 9.94
C ALA A 18 51.33 7.05 8.77
N ALA A 19 52.18 6.17 8.21
CA ALA A 19 51.80 5.26 7.13
C ALA A 19 50.69 4.30 7.57
N PHE A 20 50.75 3.76 8.80
CA PHE A 20 49.73 2.87 9.33
C PHE A 20 48.39 3.59 9.55
N ALA A 21 48.42 4.82 10.08
CA ALA A 21 47.23 5.65 10.24
C ALA A 21 46.59 5.97 8.88
N VAL A 22 47.40 6.28 7.87
CA VAL A 22 46.95 6.54 6.50
C VAL A 22 46.28 5.30 5.89
N ILE A 23 46.87 4.11 6.05
CA ILE A 23 46.30 2.85 5.55
C ILE A 23 44.96 2.52 6.24
N ILE A 24 44.82 2.81 7.53
CA ILE A 24 43.57 2.54 8.28
C ILE A 24 42.46 3.53 7.88
N VAL A 25 42.78 4.81 7.74
CA VAL A 25 41.77 5.87 7.57
C VAL A 25 41.39 6.10 6.11
N LEU A 26 42.33 6.02 5.17
CA LEU A 26 42.06 6.30 3.75
C LEU A 26 40.92 5.49 3.15
N PRO A 27 40.81 4.16 3.40
CA PRO A 27 39.74 3.36 2.81
C PRO A 27 38.34 3.81 3.22
N ASP A 28 38.22 4.44 4.40
CA ASP A 28 36.95 4.90 4.99
C ASP A 28 36.83 6.44 5.00
N ALA A 29 37.76 7.17 4.37
CA ALA A 29 37.82 8.63 4.45
C ALA A 29 36.55 9.30 3.91
N SER A 30 35.96 8.76 2.83
CA SER A 30 34.67 9.19 2.28
C SER A 30 33.54 9.05 3.30
N MET A 31 33.44 7.87 3.93
CA MET A 31 32.45 7.55 4.94
C MET A 31 32.56 8.50 6.14
N TYR A 32 33.78 8.71 6.67
CA TYR A 32 34.01 9.63 7.79
C TYR A 32 33.67 11.08 7.42
N TRP A 33 34.02 11.51 6.20
CA TRP A 33 33.69 12.85 5.71
C TRP A 33 32.18 13.06 5.61
N GLN A 34 31.43 12.12 5.06
CA GLN A 34 29.97 12.20 4.98
C GLN A 34 29.33 12.25 6.36
N GLN A 35 29.80 11.42 7.31
CA GLN A 35 29.31 11.46 8.69
C GLN A 35 29.60 12.79 9.38
N PHE A 36 30.78 13.38 9.14
CA PHE A 36 31.12 14.70 9.68
C PHE A 36 30.21 15.79 9.11
N LYS A 37 29.98 15.79 7.79
CA LYS A 37 29.09 16.75 7.12
C LYS A 37 27.68 16.72 7.70
N LEU A 38 27.11 15.52 7.90
CA LEU A 38 25.77 15.35 8.47
C LEU A 38 25.64 15.92 9.88
N ARG A 39 26.69 15.87 10.71
CA ARG A 39 26.68 16.47 12.05
C ARG A 39 26.54 17.99 12.06
N THR A 40 26.87 18.64 10.94
CA THR A 40 26.82 20.10 10.81
C THR A 40 25.52 20.60 10.17
N GLU A 41 24.73 19.70 9.57
CA GLU A 41 23.47 20.03 8.92
C GLU A 41 22.31 19.98 9.93
N ALA A 42 21.99 21.13 10.52
CA ALA A 42 20.85 21.24 11.42
C ALA A 42 19.52 21.25 10.65
N LEU A 43 18.49 20.59 11.20
CA LEU A 43 17.12 20.66 10.69
C LEU A 43 16.60 22.10 10.80
N PRO A 44 16.17 22.74 9.68
CA PRO A 44 15.60 24.07 9.75
C PRO A 44 14.37 24.13 10.68
N GLU A 45 14.23 25.23 11.42
CA GLU A 45 13.13 25.47 12.37
C GLU A 45 11.73 25.10 11.87
N PRO A 46 11.28 25.47 10.64
CA PRO A 46 9.91 25.17 10.20
C PRO A 46 9.57 23.68 10.20
N TYR A 47 10.57 22.79 10.05
CA TYR A 47 10.36 21.36 9.93
C TYR A 47 10.41 20.60 11.27
N LYS A 48 10.90 21.22 12.34
CA LYS A 48 11.07 20.57 13.65
C LYS A 48 9.75 20.08 14.26
N GLY A 49 8.65 20.77 13.96
CA GLY A 49 7.31 20.43 14.45
C GLY A 49 6.57 19.36 13.63
N TYR A 50 7.14 18.88 12.52
CA TYR A 50 6.45 17.91 11.67
C TYR A 50 6.43 16.54 12.36
N THR A 51 5.29 15.87 12.28
CA THR A 51 5.05 14.52 12.78
C THR A 51 4.80 13.55 11.63
N GLU A 52 4.72 12.25 11.91
CA GLU A 52 4.17 11.30 10.94
C GLU A 52 2.68 11.62 10.66
N LEU A 53 2.19 11.18 9.49
CA LEU A 53 0.85 11.54 9.01
C LEU A 53 -0.26 11.10 9.98
N ASP A 54 -0.18 9.91 10.56
CA ASP A 54 -1.16 9.41 11.54
C ASP A 54 -1.10 10.11 12.90
N SER A 55 -0.02 10.85 13.16
CA SER A 55 0.24 11.56 14.41
C SER A 55 -0.01 13.06 14.31
N VAL A 56 -0.45 13.56 13.15
CA VAL A 56 -0.75 15.00 12.97
C VAL A 56 -1.90 15.40 13.88
N ILE A 57 -1.63 16.35 14.77
CA ILE A 57 -2.63 17.02 15.60
C ILE A 57 -2.96 18.35 14.94
N ASP A 58 -4.20 18.49 14.50
CA ASP A 58 -4.68 19.66 13.76
C ASP A 58 -6.00 20.17 14.34
N ASP A 59 -6.24 21.48 14.39
CA ASP A 59 -7.51 22.00 14.92
C ASP A 59 -8.69 21.83 13.96
N TYR A 60 -8.46 21.84 12.64
CA TYR A 60 -9.51 21.84 11.62
C TYR A 60 -9.76 20.47 11.01
N TYR A 61 -8.69 19.70 10.81
CA TYR A 61 -8.77 18.40 10.16
C TYR A 61 -8.49 17.26 11.14
N GLU A 62 -9.05 16.10 10.84
CA GLU A 62 -8.65 14.84 11.45
C GLU A 62 -8.24 13.85 10.37
N ILE A 63 -7.35 12.95 10.74
CA ILE A 63 -6.81 11.91 9.87
C ILE A 63 -7.29 10.58 10.41
N ILE A 64 -8.10 9.88 9.62
CA ILE A 64 -8.56 8.53 9.95
C ILE A 64 -7.74 7.56 9.14
N ARG A 65 -6.96 6.74 9.84
CA ARG A 65 -6.22 5.64 9.26
C ARG A 65 -7.08 4.38 9.31
N THR A 66 -7.14 3.68 8.19
CA THR A 66 -7.68 2.31 8.13
C THR A 66 -6.64 1.39 7.53
N ASP A 67 -6.30 0.34 8.27
CA ASP A 67 -5.38 -0.71 7.83
C ASP A 67 -6.16 -1.83 7.16
N SER A 68 -5.57 -2.44 6.13
CA SER A 68 -6.13 -3.62 5.48
C SER A 68 -5.05 -4.66 5.24
N GLU A 69 -5.36 -5.94 5.44
CA GLU A 69 -4.45 -7.03 5.06
C GLU A 69 -4.49 -7.30 3.56
N PHE A 70 -5.52 -6.86 2.84
CA PHE A 70 -5.68 -7.06 1.40
C PHE A 70 -5.93 -5.72 0.70
N ILE A 71 -5.49 -5.59 -0.55
CA ILE A 71 -5.74 -4.37 -1.34
C ILE A 71 -7.17 -4.48 -1.87
N GLU A 72 -8.05 -3.64 -1.35
CA GLU A 72 -9.45 -3.58 -1.78
C GLU A 72 -9.69 -2.28 -2.54
N PRO A 73 -10.52 -2.31 -3.61
CA PRO A 73 -10.88 -1.11 -4.34
C PRO A 73 -11.73 -0.19 -3.46
N VAL A 74 -11.54 1.11 -3.63
CA VAL A 74 -12.46 2.12 -3.08
C VAL A 74 -13.50 2.42 -4.13
N LEU A 75 -14.78 2.48 -3.75
CA LEU A 75 -15.88 2.61 -4.70
C LEU A 75 -16.56 3.96 -4.59
N GLN A 76 -16.90 4.56 -5.73
CA GLN A 76 -17.84 5.67 -5.84
C GLN A 76 -19.25 5.09 -5.99
N ALA A 77 -19.96 4.90 -4.88
CA ALA A 77 -21.31 4.34 -4.91
C ALA A 77 -22.29 5.23 -5.68
N ASN A 78 -22.19 6.55 -5.47
CA ASN A 78 -22.92 7.60 -6.18
C ASN A 78 -22.19 8.94 -6.00
N ASP A 79 -22.67 10.03 -6.60
CA ASP A 79 -22.04 11.36 -6.58
C ASP A 79 -21.73 11.92 -5.17
N SER A 80 -22.38 11.40 -4.14
CA SER A 80 -22.24 11.89 -2.76
C SER A 80 -21.59 10.90 -1.79
N THR A 81 -21.37 9.65 -2.22
CA THR A 81 -20.99 8.55 -1.34
C THR A 81 -19.81 7.77 -1.90
N ILE A 82 -18.76 7.61 -1.10
CA ILE A 82 -17.69 6.64 -1.34
C ILE A 82 -17.78 5.47 -0.38
N ILE A 83 -17.17 4.35 -0.76
CA ILE A 83 -17.06 3.16 0.07
C ILE A 83 -15.60 2.78 0.19
N ILE A 84 -15.11 2.76 1.44
CA ILE A 84 -13.80 2.21 1.77
C ILE A 84 -14.02 0.79 2.29
N ILE A 85 -13.28 -0.14 1.70
CA ILE A 85 -13.35 -1.57 2.01
C ILE A 85 -12.03 -1.94 2.70
N THR A 86 -12.12 -2.70 3.79
CA THR A 86 -10.95 -3.15 4.54
C THR A 86 -11.17 -4.60 4.97
N GLY A 87 -10.14 -5.42 4.83
CA GLY A 87 -10.12 -6.80 5.33
C GLY A 87 -9.03 -6.97 6.37
N GLY A 88 -9.25 -7.88 7.33
CA GLY A 88 -8.23 -8.18 8.33
C GLY A 88 -8.44 -9.54 8.98
N ARG A 89 -7.36 -10.05 9.58
CA ARG A 89 -7.35 -11.29 10.33
C ARG A 89 -7.15 -10.97 11.80
N THR A 90 -7.97 -11.58 12.65
CA THR A 90 -7.80 -11.53 14.10
C THR A 90 -7.59 -12.93 14.64
N GLU A 91 -6.48 -13.14 15.33
CA GLU A 91 -6.22 -14.37 16.07
C GLU A 91 -6.67 -14.22 17.51
N LYS A 92 -7.55 -15.12 17.96
CA LYS A 92 -8.01 -15.16 19.34
C LYS A 92 -7.96 -16.60 19.83
N ALA A 93 -6.98 -16.87 20.71
CA ALA A 93 -6.62 -18.23 21.14
C ALA A 93 -6.31 -19.13 19.92
N SER A 94 -6.93 -20.31 19.84
CA SER A 94 -6.74 -21.27 18.73
C SER A 94 -7.61 -20.98 17.50
N ASN A 95 -8.36 -19.87 17.48
CA ASN A 95 -9.27 -19.55 16.38
C ASN A 95 -8.77 -18.34 15.61
N VAL A 96 -8.82 -18.47 14.28
CA VAL A 96 -8.54 -17.39 13.33
C VAL A 96 -9.88 -16.88 12.79
N PHE A 97 -10.09 -15.57 12.91
CA PHE A 97 -11.24 -14.89 12.35
C PHE A 97 -10.81 -14.00 11.19
N ILE A 98 -11.58 -14.00 10.12
CA ILE A 98 -11.47 -13.06 9.02
C ILE A 98 -12.62 -12.08 9.16
N GLU A 99 -12.32 -10.79 8.97
CA GLU A 99 -13.28 -9.71 9.05
C GLU A 99 -13.17 -8.83 7.81
N ASN A 100 -14.27 -8.69 7.09
CA ASN A 100 -14.41 -7.75 5.97
C ASN A 100 -15.37 -6.63 6.36
N ASN A 101 -14.95 -5.41 6.12
CA ASN A 101 -15.67 -4.21 6.50
C ASN A 101 -15.87 -3.30 5.29
N TRP A 102 -17.08 -2.75 5.16
CA TRP A 102 -17.43 -1.72 4.18
C TRP A 102 -17.92 -0.48 4.92
N TYR A 103 -17.38 0.68 4.58
CA TYR A 103 -17.69 1.95 5.23
C TYR A 103 -18.17 2.99 4.21
N LYS A 104 -19.41 3.48 4.34
CA LYS A 104 -19.96 4.54 3.50
C LYS A 104 -19.61 5.91 4.06
N PHE A 105 -18.88 6.72 3.28
CA PHE A 105 -18.59 8.10 3.62
C PHE A 105 -19.30 9.07 2.70
N ASN A 106 -19.88 10.13 3.27
CA ASN A 106 -20.45 11.23 2.48
C ASN A 106 -19.35 12.21 1.99
N LEU A 107 -19.73 13.23 1.21
CA LEU A 107 -18.81 14.28 0.72
C LEU A 107 -18.08 15.08 1.81
N LYS A 108 -18.58 15.08 3.04
CA LYS A 108 -17.91 15.68 4.20
C LYS A 108 -16.93 14.72 4.89
N GLY A 109 -16.75 13.52 4.34
CA GLY A 109 -15.93 12.46 4.90
C GLY A 109 -16.55 11.81 6.15
N GLN A 110 -17.84 12.04 6.43
CA GLN A 110 -18.50 11.48 7.61
C GLN A 110 -18.97 10.05 7.32
N LEU A 111 -18.76 9.14 8.28
CA LEU A 111 -19.29 7.79 8.20
C LEU A 111 -20.81 7.86 8.31
N THR A 112 -21.51 7.34 7.29
CA THR A 112 -22.97 7.35 7.20
C THR A 112 -23.58 5.98 7.46
N ASP A 113 -22.86 4.91 7.10
CA ASP A 113 -23.25 3.53 7.38
C ASP A 113 -22.01 2.62 7.31
N SER A 114 -22.10 1.43 7.92
CA SER A 114 -21.07 0.40 7.78
C SER A 114 -21.65 -1.02 7.81
N LEU A 115 -21.08 -1.91 7.00
CA LEU A 115 -21.33 -3.34 7.05
C LEU A 115 -20.07 -4.05 7.53
N LYS A 116 -20.24 -4.98 8.48
CA LYS A 116 -19.15 -5.81 9.00
C LYS A 116 -19.54 -7.26 8.90
N LEU A 117 -18.71 -8.06 8.24
CA LEU A 117 -18.90 -9.50 8.11
C LEU A 117 -17.69 -10.20 8.72
N LYS A 118 -17.93 -11.00 9.75
CA LYS A 118 -16.91 -11.71 10.50
C LYS A 118 -17.23 -13.19 10.54
N PHE A 119 -16.25 -14.01 10.18
CA PHE A 119 -16.37 -15.46 10.09
C PHE A 119 -15.08 -16.12 10.54
N ARG A 120 -15.15 -17.41 10.88
CA ARG A 120 -13.96 -18.21 11.18
C ARG A 120 -13.29 -18.59 9.87
N GLN A 121 -11.95 -18.66 9.85
CA GLN A 121 -11.21 -18.99 8.62
C GLN A 121 -11.61 -20.34 8.00
N ASN A 122 -12.16 -21.28 8.78
CA ASN A 122 -12.64 -22.58 8.29
C ASN A 122 -14.09 -22.59 7.79
N GLU A 123 -14.80 -21.47 7.92
CA GLU A 123 -16.11 -21.23 7.30
C GLU A 123 -15.80 -20.67 5.91
N ASN A 124 -15.90 -21.51 4.86
CA ASN A 124 -15.53 -21.13 3.48
C ASN A 124 -16.31 -19.89 3.03
N HIS A 125 -15.68 -18.73 3.07
CA HIS A 125 -16.24 -17.47 2.61
C HIS A 125 -15.17 -16.73 1.81
N HIS A 126 -15.59 -16.23 0.65
CA HIS A 126 -14.76 -15.40 -0.20
C HIS A 126 -15.61 -14.24 -0.69
N PHE A 127 -15.35 -13.06 -0.12
CA PHE A 127 -16.10 -11.86 -0.44
C PHE A 127 -15.41 -11.05 -1.52
N ASP A 128 -16.12 -10.82 -2.61
CA ASP A 128 -15.72 -9.88 -3.66
C ASP A 128 -16.72 -8.73 -3.74
N THR A 129 -16.20 -7.52 -3.94
CA THR A 129 -17.08 -6.36 -4.16
C THR A 129 -17.08 -5.97 -5.63
N PHE A 130 -18.25 -6.09 -6.27
CA PHE A 130 -18.43 -5.82 -7.68
C PHE A 130 -19.52 -4.76 -7.90
N ASN A 131 -19.10 -3.56 -8.29
CA ASN A 131 -19.96 -2.38 -8.46
C ASN A 131 -20.84 -2.12 -7.22
N ASP A 132 -22.10 -2.52 -7.31
CA ASP A 132 -23.15 -2.27 -6.33
C ASP A 132 -23.44 -3.47 -5.42
N TYR A 133 -22.64 -4.53 -5.53
CA TYR A 133 -22.92 -5.81 -4.89
C TYR A 133 -21.70 -6.32 -4.14
N ILE A 134 -21.98 -7.02 -3.03
CA ILE A 134 -21.00 -7.77 -2.27
C ILE A 134 -21.34 -9.24 -2.48
N LEU A 135 -20.50 -9.97 -3.19
CA LEU A 135 -20.70 -11.38 -3.51
C LEU A 135 -19.94 -12.22 -2.49
N ASP A 136 -20.60 -13.24 -1.95
CA ASP A 136 -19.96 -14.34 -1.24
C ASP A 136 -19.90 -15.54 -2.19
N ILE A 137 -18.73 -15.68 -2.81
CA ILE A 137 -18.48 -16.58 -3.92
C ILE A 137 -18.59 -18.05 -3.49
N ASP A 138 -18.10 -18.38 -2.30
CA ASP A 138 -18.13 -19.74 -1.77
C ASP A 138 -19.52 -20.14 -1.28
N GLN A 139 -20.28 -19.19 -0.73
CA GLN A 139 -21.65 -19.44 -0.26
C GLN A 139 -22.72 -19.25 -1.33
N ASN A 140 -22.38 -18.79 -2.53
CA ASN A 140 -23.32 -18.46 -3.61
C ASN A 140 -24.39 -17.49 -3.14
N THR A 141 -23.98 -16.44 -2.45
CA THR A 141 -24.90 -15.37 -2.06
C THR A 141 -24.37 -14.01 -2.47
N TYR A 142 -25.25 -13.02 -2.51
CA TYR A 142 -24.85 -11.64 -2.67
C TYR A 142 -25.67 -10.74 -1.76
N ARG A 143 -25.16 -9.54 -1.48
CA ARG A 143 -25.84 -8.52 -0.68
C ARG A 143 -26.01 -7.24 -1.50
N THR A 144 -27.07 -6.49 -1.21
CA THR A 144 -27.39 -5.22 -1.88
C THR A 144 -27.12 -3.99 -1.01
N TRP A 145 -26.40 -4.18 0.10
CA TRP A 145 -26.13 -3.15 1.10
C TRP A 145 -25.59 -1.85 0.50
N ILE A 146 -24.75 -1.92 -0.54
CA ILE A 146 -24.23 -0.74 -1.24
C ILE A 146 -25.36 0.12 -1.83
N ILE A 147 -26.42 -0.50 -2.37
CA ILE A 147 -27.56 0.13 -3.02
C ILE A 147 -28.55 0.69 -2.01
N ASN A 148 -28.99 -0.12 -1.04
CA ASN A 148 -30.18 0.15 -0.24
C ASN A 148 -30.00 -0.12 1.27
N ASN A 149 -28.77 -0.34 1.72
CA ASN A 149 -28.41 -0.72 3.09
C ASN A 149 -29.02 -2.07 3.54
N ASP A 150 -29.57 -2.88 2.64
CA ASP A 150 -30.01 -4.23 2.96
C ASP A 150 -28.81 -5.18 3.05
N SER A 151 -28.53 -5.61 4.27
CA SER A 151 -27.45 -6.54 4.56
C SER A 151 -27.85 -8.00 4.41
N ASN A 152 -29.05 -8.37 3.94
CA ASN A 152 -29.46 -9.77 3.80
C ASN A 152 -28.68 -10.51 2.69
N ALA A 153 -28.43 -11.80 2.91
CA ALA A 153 -27.79 -12.67 1.93
C ALA A 153 -28.86 -13.19 0.96
N ILE A 154 -28.70 -12.90 -0.32
CA ILE A 154 -29.62 -13.32 -1.37
C ILE A 154 -28.94 -14.44 -2.18
N PRO A 155 -29.59 -15.60 -2.37
CA PRO A 155 -29.00 -16.68 -3.16
C PRO A 155 -28.72 -16.28 -4.60
N ILE A 156 -27.54 -16.64 -5.09
CA ILE A 156 -27.14 -16.60 -6.50
C ILE A 156 -27.66 -17.89 -7.14
N LYS A 157 -28.42 -17.77 -8.23
CA LYS A 157 -29.05 -18.92 -8.88
C LYS A 157 -28.14 -19.55 -9.93
N ASN A 158 -27.96 -20.87 -9.87
CA ASN A 158 -27.39 -21.60 -11.00
C ASN A 158 -28.34 -21.48 -12.19
N ILE A 159 -27.82 -21.19 -13.39
CA ILE A 159 -28.66 -21.15 -14.60
C ILE A 159 -29.01 -22.53 -15.14
N ALA A 160 -28.22 -23.55 -14.80
CA ALA A 160 -28.47 -24.93 -15.20
C ALA A 160 -27.70 -25.86 -14.25
N ASP A 161 -28.41 -26.41 -13.27
CA ASP A 161 -27.87 -27.10 -12.09
C ASP A 161 -26.64 -27.97 -12.38
N ASP A 162 -26.72 -28.86 -13.38
CA ASP A 162 -25.62 -29.79 -13.73
C ASP A 162 -25.00 -29.55 -15.12
N LYS A 163 -25.41 -28.51 -15.85
CA LYS A 163 -24.90 -28.27 -17.21
C LYS A 163 -23.54 -27.57 -17.15
N ARG A 164 -22.55 -28.19 -17.78
CA ARG A 164 -21.27 -27.54 -18.11
C ARG A 164 -21.39 -26.82 -19.46
N PHE A 165 -21.08 -25.53 -19.47
CA PHE A 165 -21.15 -24.71 -20.67
C PHE A 165 -19.83 -24.75 -21.44
N THR A 166 -19.92 -24.86 -22.76
CA THR A 166 -18.79 -24.70 -23.67
C THR A 166 -18.39 -23.22 -23.78
N GLN A 167 -17.16 -22.94 -24.22
CA GLN A 167 -16.67 -21.57 -24.40
C GLN A 167 -17.60 -20.71 -25.26
N ASN A 168 -18.05 -21.23 -26.42
CA ASN A 168 -18.94 -20.50 -27.33
C ASN A 168 -20.31 -20.20 -26.69
N GLU A 169 -20.85 -21.11 -25.89
CA GLU A 169 -22.10 -20.86 -25.16
C GLU A 169 -21.92 -19.78 -24.10
N VAL A 170 -20.79 -19.81 -23.38
CA VAL A 170 -20.44 -18.78 -22.40
C VAL A 170 -20.28 -17.43 -23.09
N GLU A 171 -19.49 -17.32 -24.17
CA GLU A 171 -19.30 -16.07 -24.91
C GLU A 171 -20.61 -15.47 -25.41
N ASN A 172 -21.50 -16.30 -25.97
CA ASN A 172 -22.82 -15.86 -26.41
C ASN A 172 -23.68 -15.35 -25.23
N LEU A 173 -23.69 -16.06 -24.10
CA LEU A 173 -24.42 -15.64 -22.91
C LEU A 173 -23.89 -14.32 -22.34
N LEU A 174 -22.57 -14.18 -22.28
CA LEU A 174 -21.89 -13.03 -21.66
C LEU A 174 -21.97 -11.76 -22.50
N SER A 175 -22.02 -11.87 -23.84
CA SER A 175 -22.12 -10.71 -24.74
C SER A 175 -23.31 -9.79 -24.48
N GLN A 176 -24.31 -10.26 -23.73
CA GLN A 176 -25.55 -9.55 -23.40
C GLN A 176 -25.65 -9.12 -21.93
N GLN A 177 -24.65 -9.42 -21.10
CA GLN A 177 -24.73 -9.16 -19.65
C GLN A 177 -24.03 -7.87 -19.27
N LYS A 178 -24.58 -7.20 -18.26
CA LYS A 178 -24.06 -5.90 -17.79
C LYS A 178 -22.82 -6.05 -16.91
N TYR A 179 -22.76 -7.11 -16.11
CA TYR A 179 -21.75 -7.31 -15.08
C TYR A 179 -21.31 -8.77 -15.04
N LEU A 180 -20.02 -8.99 -14.87
CA LEU A 180 -19.38 -10.30 -14.83
C LEU A 180 -18.31 -10.29 -13.74
N SER A 181 -18.23 -11.37 -12.98
CA SER A 181 -17.16 -11.69 -12.04
C SER A 181 -16.78 -13.14 -12.24
N VAL A 182 -15.47 -13.42 -12.20
CA VAL A 182 -14.91 -14.76 -12.44
C VAL A 182 -14.29 -15.27 -11.16
N SER A 183 -14.71 -16.44 -10.69
CA SER A 183 -14.05 -17.15 -9.61
C SER A 183 -13.44 -18.48 -10.09
N PHE A 184 -12.28 -18.78 -9.53
CA PHE A 184 -11.55 -20.02 -9.74
C PHE A 184 -11.82 -20.95 -8.55
N THR A 185 -12.60 -22.00 -8.77
CA THR A 185 -12.72 -23.10 -7.81
C THR A 185 -12.01 -24.31 -8.39
N ASP A 186 -10.74 -24.49 -8.04
CA ASP A 186 -9.86 -25.47 -8.69
C ASP A 186 -10.29 -26.93 -8.53
N ARG A 187 -11.19 -27.28 -7.59
CA ARG A 187 -11.56 -28.68 -7.35
C ARG A 187 -12.98 -28.84 -6.83
N ILE A 188 -13.88 -29.33 -7.67
CA ILE A 188 -14.94 -30.22 -7.17
C ILE A 188 -14.25 -31.55 -6.86
N SER A 189 -14.34 -32.00 -5.60
CA SER A 189 -13.76 -33.26 -5.14
C SER A 189 -14.09 -34.42 -6.10
N GLY A 190 -13.07 -35.06 -6.67
CA GLY A 190 -13.21 -36.29 -7.46
C GLY A 190 -12.98 -36.20 -8.97
N GLU A 191 -12.68 -35.02 -9.54
CA GLU A 191 -12.41 -34.88 -10.98
C GLU A 191 -11.11 -34.11 -11.29
N ASP A 192 -10.38 -34.58 -12.32
CA ASP A 192 -9.10 -34.05 -12.82
C ASP A 192 -9.22 -32.76 -13.67
N LYS A 193 -10.28 -31.95 -13.52
CA LYS A 193 -10.56 -30.83 -14.44
C LYS A 193 -10.67 -29.48 -13.76
N ASN A 194 -9.95 -28.50 -14.32
CA ASN A 194 -10.10 -27.07 -14.07
C ASN A 194 -11.55 -26.65 -14.38
N THR A 195 -12.38 -26.61 -13.35
CA THR A 195 -13.79 -26.23 -13.44
C THR A 195 -13.92 -24.79 -12.97
N HIS A 196 -14.47 -23.91 -13.82
CA HIS A 196 -14.58 -22.49 -13.52
C HIS A 196 -16.02 -22.11 -13.19
N LYS A 197 -16.17 -21.19 -12.23
CA LYS A 197 -17.46 -20.65 -11.83
C LYS A 197 -17.55 -19.19 -12.22
N LEU A 198 -18.47 -18.89 -13.14
CA LEU A 198 -18.69 -17.55 -13.65
C LEU A 198 -19.95 -16.96 -13.05
N PHE A 199 -19.83 -15.79 -12.43
CA PHE A 199 -20.93 -15.05 -11.81
C PHE A 199 -21.31 -13.86 -12.68
N PHE A 200 -22.59 -13.66 -12.95
CA PHE A 200 -23.04 -12.54 -13.78
C PHE A 200 -24.40 -12.02 -13.36
N LEU A 201 -24.66 -10.75 -13.66
CA LEU A 201 -25.95 -10.11 -13.38
C LEU A 201 -26.84 -10.18 -14.63
N LYS A 202 -28.02 -10.80 -14.49
CA LYS A 202 -29.07 -10.83 -15.51
C LYS A 202 -30.40 -10.42 -14.87
N ASN A 203 -31.13 -9.49 -15.49
CA ASN A 203 -32.42 -9.01 -14.99
C ASN A 203 -32.38 -8.62 -13.49
N ASN A 204 -31.34 -7.90 -13.06
CA ASN A 204 -31.10 -7.49 -11.68
C ASN A 204 -30.98 -8.64 -10.66
N THR A 205 -30.73 -9.87 -11.11
CA THR A 205 -30.47 -11.03 -10.25
C THR A 205 -29.10 -11.62 -10.59
N TRP A 206 -28.34 -11.98 -9.56
CA TRP A 206 -27.07 -12.68 -9.77
C TRP A 206 -27.31 -14.15 -10.09
N HIS A 207 -26.59 -14.60 -11.10
CA HIS A 207 -26.56 -15.98 -11.54
C HIS A 207 -25.14 -16.49 -11.56
N TYR A 208 -24.99 -17.81 -11.53
CA TYR A 208 -23.73 -18.44 -11.87
C TYR A 208 -23.91 -19.59 -12.87
N LEU A 209 -22.82 -19.93 -13.55
CA LEU A 209 -22.71 -21.12 -14.39
C LEU A 209 -21.36 -21.80 -14.17
N ILE A 210 -21.29 -23.06 -14.58
CA ILE A 210 -20.07 -23.88 -14.54
C ILE A 210 -19.55 -24.08 -15.96
N THR A 211 -18.25 -23.88 -16.18
CA THR A 211 -17.62 -24.11 -17.48
C THR A 211 -16.27 -24.81 -17.35
N ASP A 212 -15.96 -25.66 -18.32
CA ASP A 212 -14.66 -26.31 -18.48
C ASP A 212 -13.69 -25.47 -19.34
N ALA A 213 -14.16 -24.35 -19.88
CA ALA A 213 -13.33 -23.45 -20.68
C ALA A 213 -12.46 -22.59 -19.77
N LEU A 214 -11.15 -22.63 -20.00
CA LEU A 214 -10.20 -21.69 -19.42
C LEU A 214 -10.51 -20.28 -19.95
N PHE A 215 -11.26 -19.50 -19.16
CA PHE A 215 -11.58 -18.11 -19.51
C PHE A 215 -10.42 -17.20 -19.08
N TYR A 216 -9.33 -17.24 -19.85
CA TYR A 216 -8.26 -16.26 -19.73
C TYR A 216 -8.55 -15.10 -20.67
N HIS A 217 -8.52 -13.89 -20.12
CA HIS A 217 -8.53 -12.63 -20.87
C HIS A 217 -9.87 -12.18 -21.47
N SER A 218 -10.54 -11.29 -20.74
CA SER A 218 -10.56 -9.92 -21.24
C SER A 218 -10.45 -8.97 -20.05
N SER A 219 -9.66 -7.91 -20.19
CA SER A 219 -9.56 -6.84 -19.19
C SER A 219 -10.90 -6.15 -18.93
N THR A 220 -11.91 -6.37 -19.77
CA THR A 220 -13.27 -5.85 -19.66
C THR A 220 -14.17 -6.61 -18.68
N TYR A 221 -13.81 -7.84 -18.28
CA TYR A 221 -14.74 -8.73 -17.55
C TYR A 221 -14.59 -8.75 -16.03
N ASN A 222 -13.62 -8.02 -15.46
CA ASN A 222 -13.42 -7.87 -14.01
C ASN A 222 -13.34 -6.38 -13.59
N GLN A 223 -13.79 -5.44 -14.43
CA GLN A 223 -13.74 -4.03 -14.09
C GLN A 223 -14.91 -3.66 -13.19
N ASN A 224 -14.58 -3.18 -12.00
CA ASN A 224 -15.53 -2.47 -11.16
C ASN A 224 -15.61 -1.04 -11.69
N ASP A 225 -16.64 -0.74 -12.48
CA ASP A 225 -16.87 0.59 -13.07
C ASP A 225 -16.99 1.70 -12.02
N LYS A 226 -17.33 1.33 -10.78
CA LYS A 226 -17.41 2.24 -9.64
C LYS A 226 -16.08 2.39 -8.90
N GLU A 227 -15.04 1.66 -9.27
CA GLU A 227 -13.73 1.82 -8.64
C GLU A 227 -13.19 3.23 -8.86
N VAL A 228 -12.76 3.84 -7.76
CA VAL A 228 -12.14 5.14 -7.74
C VAL A 228 -10.80 5.07 -8.45
N LYS A 229 -10.65 5.92 -9.47
CA LYS A 229 -9.36 6.13 -10.14
C LYS A 229 -8.52 7.11 -9.35
N TYR A 230 -7.49 6.61 -8.71
CA TYR A 230 -6.50 7.45 -8.05
C TYR A 230 -5.65 8.19 -9.05
N THR A 231 -5.25 9.41 -8.69
CA THR A 231 -4.21 10.13 -9.42
C THR A 231 -2.86 9.80 -8.79
N VAL A 232 -1.95 9.25 -9.60
CA VAL A 232 -0.52 9.20 -9.26
C VAL A 232 -0.01 10.62 -9.42
N THR A 233 0.24 11.31 -8.31
CA THR A 233 0.77 12.67 -8.39
C THR A 233 2.23 12.63 -7.96
N PRO A 234 3.20 12.91 -8.85
CA PRO A 234 4.59 13.05 -8.45
C PRO A 234 4.67 14.16 -7.39
N TYR A 235 5.18 13.82 -6.21
CA TYR A 235 5.21 14.75 -5.07
C TYR A 235 6.03 16.02 -5.33
N ASP A 236 6.86 15.99 -6.37
CA ASP A 236 7.72 17.12 -6.75
C ASP A 236 7.04 18.12 -7.70
N SER A 237 5.87 17.77 -8.29
CA SER A 237 5.16 18.61 -9.25
C SER A 237 3.69 18.88 -8.92
N SER A 238 3.17 18.27 -7.87
CA SER A 238 1.80 18.46 -7.41
C SER A 238 1.65 19.69 -6.51
N THR A 239 0.57 20.44 -6.70
CA THR A 239 0.17 21.53 -5.78
C THR A 239 -0.67 21.02 -4.61
N LEU A 240 -1.24 19.82 -4.73
CA LEU A 240 -2.11 19.22 -3.71
C LEU A 240 -1.31 18.49 -2.64
N PHE A 241 -0.26 17.79 -3.03
CA PHE A 241 0.60 17.00 -2.16
C PHE A 241 2.04 17.24 -2.60
N GLN A 242 2.83 17.95 -1.82
CA GLN A 242 4.15 18.38 -2.25
C GLN A 242 5.23 17.99 -1.25
N ARG A 243 6.35 17.47 -1.74
CA ARG A 243 7.57 17.34 -0.93
C ARG A 243 8.22 18.72 -0.81
N THR A 244 8.38 19.23 0.40
CA THR A 244 8.91 20.57 0.66
C THR A 244 10.39 20.55 1.04
N PHE A 245 10.87 19.47 1.65
CA PHE A 245 12.25 19.35 2.10
C PHE A 245 12.68 17.90 2.28
N VAL A 246 13.97 17.64 2.17
CA VAL A 246 14.58 16.33 2.48
C VAL A 246 15.80 16.57 3.35
N GLN A 247 15.84 15.89 4.50
CA GLN A 247 16.98 15.89 5.40
C GLN A 247 17.75 14.58 5.24
N LYS A 248 19.06 14.68 5.03
CA LYS A 248 19.98 13.54 5.15
C LYS A 248 20.37 13.40 6.62
N GLU A 249 20.38 12.18 7.16
CA GLU A 249 20.62 11.95 8.59
C GLU A 249 21.75 10.95 8.84
N HIS A 250 21.77 9.83 8.11
CA HIS A 250 22.77 8.78 8.31
C HIS A 250 23.32 8.27 6.98
N TRP A 251 24.64 8.17 6.84
CA TRP A 251 25.30 7.58 5.67
C TRP A 251 25.44 6.06 5.85
N LYS A 252 24.97 5.29 4.86
CA LYS A 252 24.81 3.82 4.94
C LYS A 252 26.01 2.99 4.46
N GLU A 253 27.09 3.63 4.02
CA GLU A 253 28.30 2.91 3.60
C GLU A 253 28.89 2.13 4.78
N SER A 254 29.24 0.87 4.53
CA SER A 254 29.94 0.06 5.51
C SER A 254 31.44 0.31 5.43
N SER A 255 32.11 0.39 6.58
CA SER A 255 33.57 0.46 6.63
C SER A 255 34.22 -0.66 5.83
N PHE A 256 35.28 -0.33 5.10
CA PHE A 256 36.18 -1.27 4.41
C PHE A 256 36.69 -2.37 5.36
N TRP A 257 36.86 -2.05 6.65
CA TRP A 257 37.33 -2.98 7.66
C TRP A 257 36.23 -3.94 8.18
N ASN A 258 35.00 -3.82 7.67
CA ASN A 258 33.93 -4.77 7.94
C ASN A 258 34.11 -6.06 7.11
N ILE A 259 35.21 -6.76 7.39
CA ILE A 259 35.72 -7.93 6.66
C ILE A 259 34.67 -9.05 6.57
N SER A 260 33.78 -9.19 7.56
CA SER A 260 32.71 -10.21 7.55
C SER A 260 31.70 -10.01 6.42
N LYS A 261 31.43 -8.76 5.99
CA LYS A 261 30.59 -8.48 4.81
C LYS A 261 31.30 -8.73 3.49
N HIS A 262 32.63 -8.68 3.49
CA HIS A 262 33.47 -8.91 2.29
C HIS A 262 33.86 -10.38 2.11
N LEU A 263 33.71 -11.23 3.14
CA LEU A 263 34.04 -12.66 3.12
C LEU A 263 32.82 -13.58 2.92
N THR A 264 31.59 -13.05 2.92
CA THR A 264 30.40 -13.84 2.57
C THR A 264 30.32 -14.06 1.06
N TRP A 265 30.92 -15.16 0.60
CA TRP A 265 30.77 -15.64 -0.77
C TRP A 265 29.42 -16.37 -0.88
N GLY A 266 28.42 -15.70 -1.47
CA GLY A 266 27.16 -16.32 -1.87
C GLY A 266 25.91 -15.75 -1.22
N THR A 267 24.92 -15.51 -2.08
CA THR A 267 23.51 -15.16 -1.84
C THR A 267 23.19 -13.68 -1.57
N GLY A 268 22.86 -12.97 -2.66
CA GLY A 268 21.98 -11.81 -2.59
C GLY A 268 22.44 -10.64 -3.46
N ASN A 269 21.80 -10.47 -4.62
CA ASN A 269 21.69 -9.20 -5.35
C ASN A 269 20.90 -8.18 -4.51
N GLY A 270 21.40 -7.86 -3.31
CA GLY A 270 20.91 -6.76 -2.51
C GLY A 270 21.73 -5.54 -2.88
N SER A 271 21.11 -4.58 -3.56
CA SER A 271 21.65 -3.22 -3.67
C SER A 271 21.75 -2.62 -2.27
N SER A 272 22.80 -2.94 -1.51
CA SER A 272 23.26 -2.08 -0.42
C SER A 272 23.97 -0.90 -1.07
N GLY A 273 23.21 -0.08 -1.78
CA GLY A 273 23.73 1.12 -2.42
C GLY A 273 24.28 2.04 -1.34
N ASN A 274 25.45 2.61 -1.62
CA ASN A 274 25.91 3.78 -0.90
C ASN A 274 24.83 4.87 -0.99
N GLY A 275 24.59 5.57 0.12
CA GLY A 275 23.49 6.50 0.21
C GLY A 275 23.20 6.93 1.65
N TRP A 276 22.13 7.70 1.81
CA TRP A 276 21.67 8.21 3.09
C TRP A 276 20.34 7.58 3.50
N ASP A 277 20.17 7.37 4.80
CA ASP A 277 18.87 7.40 5.45
C ASP A 277 18.56 8.84 5.84
N GLY A 278 17.28 9.19 5.74
CA GLY A 278 16.84 10.53 6.04
C GLY A 278 15.34 10.64 6.20
N THR A 279 14.87 11.88 6.19
CA THR A 279 13.48 12.22 6.37
C THR A 279 13.02 13.18 5.27
N SER A 280 11.95 12.82 4.57
CA SER A 280 11.23 13.70 3.65
C SER A 280 10.09 14.41 4.37
N TYR A 281 9.93 15.69 4.09
CA TYR A 281 8.92 16.56 4.68
C TYR A 281 7.93 16.96 3.59
N PHE A 282 6.65 16.88 3.90
CA PHE A 282 5.56 17.05 2.95
C PHE A 282 4.55 18.07 3.43
N GLN A 283 3.85 18.66 2.47
CA GLN A 283 2.64 19.43 2.70
C GLN A 283 1.48 18.89 1.86
N ILE A 284 0.27 18.90 2.44
CA ILE A 284 -0.98 18.61 1.76
C ILE A 284 -1.86 19.85 1.82
N THR A 285 -2.27 20.34 0.67
CA THR A 285 -3.15 21.51 0.55
C THR A 285 -4.61 21.10 0.75
N MET A 286 -5.18 21.38 1.91
CA MET A 286 -6.62 21.23 2.18
C MET A 286 -7.35 22.57 1.99
N PRO A 287 -8.68 22.60 1.78
CA PRO A 287 -9.42 23.83 1.45
C PRO A 287 -9.16 25.02 2.38
N LYS A 288 -9.09 24.79 3.71
CA LYS A 288 -8.87 25.84 4.72
C LYS A 288 -7.40 26.13 5.05
N LYS A 289 -6.51 25.14 4.97
CA LYS A 289 -5.09 25.28 5.33
C LYS A 289 -4.27 24.07 4.89
N ASN A 290 -2.94 24.17 4.96
CA ASN A 290 -2.05 23.07 4.69
C ASN A 290 -1.88 22.18 5.92
N ILE A 291 -1.76 20.88 5.67
CA ILE A 291 -1.33 19.88 6.64
C ILE A 291 0.13 19.54 6.35
N TYR A 292 0.92 19.41 7.40
CA TYR A 292 2.36 19.19 7.32
C TYR A 292 2.73 17.90 8.05
N PHE A 293 3.54 17.07 7.41
CA PHE A 293 3.97 15.80 7.99
C PHE A 293 5.29 15.35 7.39
N LYS A 294 5.95 14.40 8.03
CA LYS A 294 7.24 13.84 7.60
C LYS A 294 7.18 12.33 7.50
N GLN A 295 8.07 11.77 6.68
CA GLN A 295 8.22 10.34 6.49
C GLN A 295 9.68 9.98 6.24
N PHE A 296 10.03 8.75 6.58
CA PHE A 296 11.35 8.21 6.30
C PHE A 296 11.62 8.06 4.80
N VAL A 297 12.86 8.33 4.38
CA VAL A 297 13.32 8.18 2.99
C VAL A 297 14.72 7.58 2.93
N THR A 298 14.98 6.81 1.87
CA THR A 298 16.34 6.43 1.47
C THR A 298 16.78 7.29 0.30
N ILE A 299 18.03 7.72 0.30
CA ILE A 299 18.59 8.62 -0.70
C ILE A 299 19.82 7.94 -1.27
N ASP A 300 19.82 7.59 -2.55
CA ASP A 300 20.99 7.00 -3.20
C ASP A 300 22.12 8.03 -3.31
N GLU A 301 23.36 7.57 -3.54
CA GLU A 301 24.54 8.44 -3.66
C GLU A 301 24.40 9.52 -4.75
N ASP A 302 23.70 9.21 -5.84
CA ASP A 302 23.38 10.14 -6.94
C ASP A 302 22.28 11.17 -6.59
N GLY A 303 21.69 11.06 -5.39
CA GLY A 303 20.60 11.91 -4.92
C GLY A 303 19.20 11.38 -5.23
N THR A 304 19.08 10.23 -5.89
CA THR A 304 17.79 9.60 -6.18
C THR A 304 17.06 9.25 -4.88
N LEU A 305 15.82 9.70 -4.75
CA LEU A 305 15.00 9.45 -3.57
C LEU A 305 14.21 8.16 -3.74
N ARG A 306 14.29 7.28 -2.73
CA ARG A 306 13.52 6.05 -2.60
C ARG A 306 12.65 6.13 -1.35
N GLU A 307 11.40 6.47 -1.57
CA GLU A 307 10.37 6.41 -0.53
C GLU A 307 9.92 4.95 -0.33
N ARG A 308 9.52 4.61 0.89
CA ARG A 308 8.98 3.29 1.24
C ARG A 308 7.46 3.20 1.09
N PHE A 309 6.89 4.17 0.39
CA PHE A 309 5.47 4.27 0.17
C PHE A 309 5.23 5.12 -1.07
N ASN A 310 4.09 4.87 -1.70
CA ASN A 310 3.53 5.79 -2.67
C ASN A 310 2.07 6.08 -2.32
N TYR A 311 1.74 7.35 -2.08
CA TYR A 311 0.37 7.79 -1.85
C TYR A 311 -0.33 8.05 -3.18
N PHE A 312 -1.32 7.21 -3.44
CA PHE A 312 -2.30 7.39 -4.48
C PHE A 312 -3.39 8.31 -3.94
N ILE A 313 -3.62 9.44 -4.63
CA ILE A 313 -4.50 10.49 -4.10
C ILE A 313 -5.84 10.44 -4.82
N TYR A 314 -6.90 10.48 -4.03
CA TYR A 314 -8.25 10.70 -4.52
C TYR A 314 -8.89 11.89 -3.80
N LYS A 315 -9.42 12.81 -4.60
CA LYS A 315 -10.22 13.95 -4.16
C LYS A 315 -11.61 13.83 -4.79
N PRO A 316 -12.68 13.69 -4.00
CA PRO A 316 -14.03 13.63 -4.54
C PRO A 316 -14.41 14.98 -5.16
N ILE A 317 -15.16 14.93 -6.26
CA ILE A 317 -15.74 16.15 -6.85
C ILE A 317 -16.72 16.74 -5.83
N GLY A 318 -16.48 17.99 -5.42
CA GLY A 318 -17.29 18.65 -4.40
C GLY A 318 -17.13 18.10 -2.98
N GLY A 319 -16.14 17.24 -2.73
CA GLY A 319 -15.82 16.72 -1.41
C GLY A 319 -14.86 17.61 -0.62
N ASP A 320 -15.03 17.62 0.70
CA ASP A 320 -14.19 18.38 1.65
C ASP A 320 -13.03 17.56 2.23
N TYR A 321 -12.89 16.30 1.82
CA TYR A 321 -11.86 15.39 2.29
C TYR A 321 -10.90 14.97 1.17
N LEU A 322 -9.76 14.42 1.58
CA LEU A 322 -8.83 13.70 0.71
C LEU A 322 -8.69 12.25 1.20
N LEU A 323 -8.58 11.33 0.25
CA LEU A 323 -8.22 9.95 0.51
C LEU A 323 -6.82 9.70 -0.06
N LEU A 324 -5.92 9.22 0.80
CA LEU A 324 -4.61 8.74 0.40
C LEU A 324 -4.57 7.23 0.56
N ASN A 325 -4.20 6.52 -0.48
CA ASN A 325 -4.00 5.09 -0.47
C ASN A 325 -2.50 4.80 -0.57
N ASP A 326 -1.97 4.12 0.45
CA ASP A 326 -0.60 3.61 0.51
C ASP A 326 -0.64 2.11 0.24
N ILE A 327 -0.45 1.76 -1.04
CA ILE A 327 -0.52 0.36 -1.50
C ILE A 327 0.58 -0.47 -0.83
N GLU A 328 1.78 0.07 -0.70
CA GLU A 328 2.96 -0.64 -0.20
C GLU A 328 2.78 -1.06 1.26
N ASN A 329 2.18 -0.19 2.08
CA ASN A 329 1.91 -0.50 3.49
C ASN A 329 0.46 -0.96 3.75
N ARG A 330 -0.37 -1.07 2.71
CA ARG A 330 -1.80 -1.45 2.77
C ARG A 330 -2.61 -0.58 3.74
N LYS A 331 -2.40 0.74 3.65
CA LYS A 331 -3.07 1.74 4.49
C LYS A 331 -3.90 2.68 3.65
N ASN A 332 -5.05 3.08 4.18
CA ASN A 332 -5.78 4.23 3.68
C ASN A 332 -5.83 5.32 4.75
N TYR A 333 -5.72 6.57 4.32
CA TYR A 333 -5.83 7.76 5.15
C TYR A 333 -6.94 8.66 4.62
N LEU A 334 -8.00 8.82 5.40
CA LEU A 334 -9.06 9.77 5.14
C LEU A 334 -8.78 11.07 5.93
N ILE A 335 -8.39 12.12 5.22
CA ILE A 335 -8.12 13.44 5.78
C ILE A 335 -9.39 14.28 5.60
N ARG A 336 -10.10 14.58 6.68
CA ARG A 336 -11.42 15.23 6.63
C ARG A 336 -11.59 16.37 7.64
N PRO A 337 -12.54 17.30 7.44
CA PRO A 337 -12.86 18.31 8.45
C PRO A 337 -13.39 17.66 9.72
N LYS A 338 -13.02 18.19 10.89
CA LYS A 338 -13.58 17.76 12.17
C LYS A 338 -15.06 18.14 12.26
N SER A 339 -15.86 17.24 12.83
CA SER A 339 -17.32 17.42 12.99
C SER A 339 -17.75 18.69 13.73
N LYS A 340 -16.86 19.32 14.54
CA LYS A 340 -17.16 20.55 15.29
C LYS A 340 -17.11 21.84 14.45
N PHE A 341 -16.68 21.78 13.20
CA PHE A 341 -16.53 22.94 12.31
C PHE A 341 -17.49 22.91 11.10
N ASN A 342 -18.58 22.13 11.23
CA ASN A 342 -19.68 22.05 10.27
C ASN A 342 -20.84 22.93 10.69
#